data_AF-A0AAT9R8C2-F1
#
_entry.id   AF-A0AAT9R8C2-F1
#
_cell.length_a   1.000
_cell.length_b   1.000
_cell.length_c   1.000
_cell.angle_alpha   90.00
_cell.angle_beta   90.00
_cell.angle_gamma   90.00
#
_symmetry.space_group_name_H-M   'P 1'
#
loop_
_entity.id
_entity.type
_entity.pdbx_description
1 polymer ?
#
loop_
_entity_poly.entity_id
_entity_poly.type
_entity_poly.pdbx_seq_one_letter_code
_entity_poly.pdbx_strand_id
1 'polypeptide(L)'
;MLHGGHADVVHRAAQPLLSTLDSPSEGLPLLQHKDLAERLAEISAETGPDGHIQFRELDYDSAVRAHFWDHMPDLRHHLGTWAARVVDLNDPHLIPAVRDDLVARIADQYLRTRRGEGLASLAERWSSEAASRARLEAAVHALTCALNDPAHGREFRERIYQWCAYRRLKGEFAQVLVQLCADVLASSHPDQALIRLYYLARRERDTVRAVQALCDLVARSRRLRRRLLDRLARSNLSPPDLGIFLRVCDPVPLTDAFDITCALVEANGVQRSLTTCWHAVLARMPRTEWQPHAERWLHWAADDTGHRGELLLDVLVRAAERCDNRRGAVFAALYASAREAERTAPGGPARSAEITELLLQKISVAQGLGHATPPPAPAKGAQP
;
A
#
# COMPACT_ATOMS: atom_id res chain seq x y z
N MET A 1 29.33 15.67 -2.77
CA MET A 1 28.10 15.02 -2.27
C MET A 1 27.19 16.00 -1.51
N LEU A 2 27.72 16.93 -0.71
CA LEU A 2 26.93 17.94 0.05
C LEU A 2 27.08 19.38 -0.48
N HIS A 3 27.33 19.55 -1.78
CA HIS A 3 27.34 20.86 -2.43
C HIS A 3 26.01 21.60 -2.20
N GLY A 4 26.05 22.89 -1.90
CA GLY A 4 24.88 23.69 -1.52
C GLY A 4 24.37 23.46 -0.09
N GLY A 5 25.00 22.56 0.68
CA GLY A 5 24.69 22.35 2.10
C GLY A 5 25.31 23.43 2.99
N HIS A 6 24.73 23.64 4.17
CA HIS A 6 25.29 24.54 5.18
C HIS A 6 26.66 24.06 5.68
N ALA A 7 27.56 25.00 6.00
CA ALA A 7 28.94 24.73 6.40
C ALA A 7 29.04 23.76 7.59
N ASP A 8 28.17 23.93 8.59
CA ASP A 8 28.13 23.04 9.77
C ASP A 8 27.79 21.59 9.41
N VAL A 9 26.87 21.38 8.47
CA VAL A 9 26.49 20.05 8.00
C VAL A 9 27.67 19.39 7.30
N VAL A 10 28.36 20.12 6.42
CA VAL A 10 29.54 19.61 5.70
C VAL A 10 30.67 19.29 6.68
N HIS A 11 30.94 20.18 7.64
CA HIS A 11 31.95 19.97 8.66
C HIS A 11 31.65 18.72 9.50
N ARG A 12 30.42 18.57 10.00
CA ARG A 12 30.01 17.39 10.78
C ARG A 12 30.00 16.13 9.95
N ALA A 13 29.61 16.19 8.67
CA ALA A 13 29.60 15.05 7.78
C ALA A 13 31.00 14.56 7.36
N ALA A 14 32.03 15.41 7.46
CA ALA A 14 33.41 15.02 7.17
C ALA A 14 33.94 13.98 8.17
N GLN A 15 33.57 14.08 9.45
CA GLN A 15 34.02 13.15 10.50
C GLN A 15 33.53 11.70 10.28
N PRO A 16 32.23 11.45 10.01
CA PRO A 16 31.75 10.14 9.56
C PRO A 16 32.45 9.61 8.32
N LEU A 17 32.89 10.47 7.40
CA LEU A 17 33.59 10.03 6.18
C LEU A 17 34.97 9.50 6.53
N LEU A 18 35.78 10.28 7.27
CA LEU A 18 37.12 9.91 7.70
C LEU A 18 37.11 8.63 8.54
N SER A 19 36.17 8.51 9.47
CA SER A 19 35.99 7.29 10.27
C SER A 19 35.50 6.08 9.47
N THR A 20 34.82 6.26 8.34
CA THR A 20 34.40 5.15 7.47
C THR A 20 35.56 4.66 6.58
N LEU A 21 36.59 5.49 6.42
CA LEU A 21 37.78 5.22 5.61
C LEU A 21 39.01 4.86 6.46
N ASP A 22 38.83 4.65 7.77
CA ASP A 22 39.91 4.38 8.74
C ASP A 22 41.10 5.35 8.62
N SER A 23 40.81 6.62 8.30
CA SER A 23 41.84 7.64 8.15
C SER A 23 42.45 7.98 9.52
N PRO A 24 43.80 8.05 9.65
CA PRO A 24 44.44 8.37 10.91
C PRO A 24 44.05 9.78 11.37
N SER A 25 43.77 9.94 12.67
CA SER A 25 43.55 11.25 13.27
C SER A 25 44.82 12.09 13.11
N GLU A 26 44.67 13.33 12.65
CA GLU A 26 45.72 14.33 12.79
C GLU A 26 45.95 14.50 14.30
N GLY A 27 47.12 14.08 14.81
CA GLY A 27 47.45 14.11 16.24
C GLY A 27 47.66 15.52 16.81
N LEU A 28 47.05 16.53 16.19
CA LEU A 28 47.17 17.94 16.55
C LEU A 28 46.09 18.34 17.56
N PRO A 29 46.33 19.35 18.41
CA PRO A 29 45.28 20.00 19.19
C PRO A 29 44.22 20.67 18.28
N LEU A 30 42.96 20.72 18.71
CA LEU A 30 41.84 21.29 17.91
C LEU A 30 42.13 22.71 17.37
N LEU A 31 42.73 23.58 18.19
CA LEU A 31 43.06 24.96 17.81
C LEU A 31 44.22 25.08 16.80
N GLN A 32 44.94 23.99 16.53
CA GLN A 32 46.03 23.93 15.55
C GLN A 32 45.59 23.30 14.22
N HIS A 33 44.36 22.78 14.15
CA HIS A 33 43.82 22.30 12.88
C HIS A 33 43.46 23.50 12.00
N LYS A 34 43.61 23.32 10.69
CA LYS A 34 43.11 24.28 9.70
C LYS A 34 41.62 24.51 9.93
N ASP A 35 41.21 25.77 9.93
CA ASP A 35 39.80 26.10 10.06
C ASP A 35 38.99 25.65 8.83
N LEU A 36 37.66 25.75 8.91
CA LEU A 36 36.80 25.31 7.81
C LEU A 36 37.02 26.15 6.54
N ALA A 37 37.29 27.45 6.67
CA ALA A 37 37.46 28.35 5.52
C ALA A 37 38.76 28.03 4.77
N GLU A 38 39.86 27.81 5.48
CA GLU A 38 41.13 27.36 4.91
C GLU A 38 40.97 26.03 4.16
N ARG A 39 40.32 25.04 4.79
CA ARG A 39 40.08 23.73 4.17
C ARG A 39 39.21 23.80 2.92
N LEU A 40 38.23 24.71 2.87
CA LEU A 40 37.39 24.91 1.68
C LEU A 40 38.18 25.61 0.56
N ALA A 41 38.99 26.61 0.90
CA ALA A 41 39.80 27.33 -0.08
C ALA A 41 40.78 26.39 -0.81
N GLU A 42 41.34 25.39 -0.12
CA GLU A 42 42.23 24.38 -0.71
C GLU A 42 41.58 23.53 -1.81
N ILE A 43 40.26 23.34 -1.74
CA ILE A 43 39.49 22.58 -2.73
C ILE A 43 38.71 23.49 -3.69
N SER A 44 39.05 24.78 -3.75
CA SER A 44 38.37 25.80 -4.55
C SER A 44 36.86 25.90 -4.24
N ALA A 45 36.52 25.76 -2.96
CA ALA A 45 35.19 25.99 -2.42
C ALA A 45 35.17 27.21 -1.49
N GLU A 46 33.97 27.76 -1.29
CA GLU A 46 33.74 28.91 -0.42
C GLU A 46 32.37 28.82 0.24
N THR A 47 32.22 29.55 1.34
CA THR A 47 30.95 29.70 2.06
C THR A 47 30.28 30.99 1.62
N GLY A 48 29.06 30.89 1.09
CA GLY A 48 28.24 32.04 0.74
C GLY A 48 27.74 32.82 1.97
N PRO A 49 27.10 33.98 1.77
CA PRO A 49 26.63 34.83 2.88
C PRO A 49 25.63 34.13 3.81
N ASP A 50 24.88 33.17 3.28
CA ASP A 50 23.88 32.39 4.03
C ASP A 50 24.47 31.14 4.71
N GLY A 51 25.80 30.97 4.70
CA GLY A 51 26.47 29.82 5.32
C GLY A 51 26.51 28.56 4.46
N HIS A 52 26.05 28.62 3.20
CA HIS A 52 26.03 27.49 2.27
C HIS A 52 27.34 27.36 1.48
N ILE A 53 27.84 26.13 1.33
CA ILE A 53 29.09 25.87 0.61
C ILE A 53 28.84 25.68 -0.88
N GLN A 54 29.62 26.39 -1.70
CA GLN A 54 29.65 26.26 -3.14
C GLN A 54 31.06 26.07 -3.67
N PHE A 55 31.20 25.34 -4.77
CA PHE A 55 32.46 25.36 -5.53
C PHE A 55 32.50 26.59 -6.42
N ARG A 56 33.70 27.15 -6.63
CA ARG A 56 33.89 28.34 -7.48
C ARG A 56 33.68 28.04 -8.96
N GLU A 57 34.02 26.84 -9.38
CA GLU A 57 33.89 26.38 -10.75
C GLU A 57 32.53 25.73 -11.00
N LEU A 58 31.90 26.07 -12.12
CA LEU A 58 30.63 25.49 -12.55
C LEU A 58 30.75 23.98 -12.72
N ASP A 59 29.76 23.23 -12.24
CA ASP A 59 29.65 21.77 -12.32
C ASP A 59 30.81 20.98 -11.69
N TYR A 60 31.75 21.65 -11.01
CA TYR A 60 32.92 21.02 -10.42
C TYR A 60 32.52 19.99 -9.35
N ASP A 61 31.42 20.24 -8.63
CA ASP A 61 30.86 19.29 -7.68
C ASP A 61 30.48 17.95 -8.33
N SER A 62 29.96 17.99 -9.55
CA SER A 62 29.56 16.81 -10.32
C SER A 62 30.78 16.09 -10.87
N ALA A 63 31.76 16.83 -11.38
CA ALA A 63 33.02 16.30 -11.88
C ALA A 63 33.81 15.58 -10.78
N VAL A 64 33.92 16.18 -9.59
CA VAL A 64 34.57 15.56 -8.42
C VAL A 64 33.85 14.27 -8.02
N ARG A 65 32.51 14.27 -7.92
CA ARG A 65 31.75 13.05 -7.62
C ARG A 65 32.04 11.94 -8.63
N ALA A 66 31.95 12.26 -9.93
CA ALA A 66 32.19 11.30 -11.00
C ALA A 66 33.63 10.78 -10.97
N HIS A 67 34.61 11.66 -10.78
CA HIS A 67 36.02 11.28 -10.71
C HIS A 67 36.28 10.25 -9.61
N PHE A 68 35.91 10.55 -8.36
CA PHE A 68 36.10 9.62 -7.25
C PHE A 68 35.30 8.34 -7.44
N TRP A 69 34.07 8.44 -7.95
CA TRP A 69 33.23 7.27 -8.16
C TRP A 69 33.78 6.34 -9.25
N ASP A 70 34.33 6.88 -10.33
CA ASP A 70 34.79 6.13 -11.49
C ASP A 70 36.21 5.56 -11.27
N HIS A 71 37.10 6.34 -10.63
CA HIS A 71 38.51 6.00 -10.47
C HIS A 71 38.86 5.36 -9.11
N MET A 72 37.98 5.44 -8.11
CA MET A 72 38.20 4.81 -6.79
C MET A 72 37.05 3.86 -6.44
N PRO A 73 36.98 2.69 -7.10
CA PRO A 73 35.84 1.77 -7.00
C PRO A 73 35.58 1.27 -5.58
N ASP A 74 36.62 1.15 -4.76
CA ASP A 74 36.54 0.67 -3.37
C ASP A 74 35.79 1.65 -2.47
N LEU A 75 35.81 2.96 -2.79
CA LEU A 75 35.10 3.98 -2.01
C LEU A 75 33.57 3.86 -2.10
N ARG A 76 33.02 3.20 -3.12
CA ARG A 76 31.57 3.22 -3.40
C ARG A 76 30.74 2.67 -2.24
N HIS A 77 31.20 1.57 -1.62
CA HIS A 77 30.52 1.00 -0.46
C HIS A 77 30.62 1.93 0.75
N HIS A 78 31.81 2.46 1.01
CA HIS A 78 32.06 3.41 2.10
C HIS A 78 31.23 4.68 1.96
N LEU A 79 31.07 5.22 0.74
CA LEU A 79 30.22 6.38 0.46
C LEU A 79 28.74 6.11 0.75
N GLY A 80 28.24 4.90 0.43
CA GLY A 80 26.88 4.49 0.78
C GLY A 80 26.66 4.38 2.30
N THR A 81 27.64 3.83 3.02
CA THR A 81 27.61 3.73 4.49
C THR A 81 27.72 5.11 5.15
N TRP A 82 28.62 5.94 4.65
CA TRP A 82 28.79 7.34 5.07
C TRP A 82 27.48 8.11 4.92
N ALA A 83 26.82 8.01 3.78
CA ALA A 83 25.57 8.70 3.55
C ALA A 83 24.45 8.27 4.51
N ALA A 84 24.39 6.98 4.86
CA ALA A 84 23.46 6.50 5.88
C ALA A 84 23.69 7.21 7.23
N ARG A 85 24.96 7.40 7.62
CA ARG A 85 25.33 8.12 8.85
C ARG A 85 25.01 9.60 8.77
N VAL A 86 25.22 10.23 7.60
CA VAL A 86 24.90 11.64 7.39
C VAL A 86 23.40 11.89 7.47
N VAL A 87 22.58 11.06 6.82
CA VAL A 87 21.12 11.17 6.88
C VAL A 87 20.57 11.12 8.31
N ASP A 88 21.25 10.41 9.21
CA ASP A 88 20.89 10.32 10.63
C ASP A 88 21.35 11.49 11.49
N LEU A 89 22.21 12.37 10.98
CA LEU A 89 22.71 13.47 11.80
C LEU A 89 21.53 14.33 12.27
N ASN A 90 21.50 14.56 13.58
CA ASN A 90 20.58 15.49 14.21
C ASN A 90 21.17 16.90 14.14
N ASP A 91 21.11 17.49 12.95
CA ASP A 91 21.60 18.84 12.68
C ASP A 91 20.43 19.75 12.24
N PRO A 92 20.25 20.93 12.85
CA PRO A 92 19.18 21.87 12.46
C PRO A 92 19.22 22.30 10.99
N HIS A 93 20.41 22.33 10.38
CA HIS A 93 20.60 22.72 8.98
C HIS A 93 20.50 21.54 8.02
N LEU A 94 20.45 20.29 8.53
CA LEU A 94 20.18 19.10 7.72
C LEU A 94 18.67 18.90 7.55
N ILE A 95 18.08 19.82 6.80
CA ILE A 95 16.65 19.78 6.44
C ILE A 95 16.36 18.65 5.42
N PRO A 96 15.10 18.22 5.26
CA PRO A 96 14.74 17.13 4.34
C PRO A 96 15.27 17.31 2.92
N ALA A 97 15.21 18.51 2.36
CA ALA A 97 15.72 18.79 1.01
C ALA A 97 17.23 18.48 0.85
N VAL A 98 18.05 18.76 1.88
CA VAL A 98 19.49 18.48 1.85
C VAL A 98 19.75 16.97 1.93
N ARG A 99 18.91 16.22 2.68
CA ARG A 99 18.97 14.76 2.72
C ARG A 99 18.59 14.17 1.36
N ASP A 100 17.51 14.63 0.76
CA ASP A 100 17.05 14.19 -0.55
C ASP A 100 18.11 14.45 -1.62
N ASP A 101 18.73 15.62 -1.65
CA ASP A 101 19.83 15.95 -2.58
C ASP A 101 21.04 15.03 -2.41
N LEU A 102 21.43 14.72 -1.16
CA LEU A 102 22.51 13.77 -0.89
C LEU A 102 22.17 12.39 -1.46
N VAL A 103 20.94 11.91 -1.20
CA VAL A 103 20.48 10.59 -1.66
C VAL A 103 20.39 10.55 -3.19
N ALA A 104 19.83 11.59 -3.81
CA ALA A 104 19.72 11.71 -5.26
C ALA A 104 21.10 11.68 -5.94
N ARG A 105 22.08 12.42 -5.39
CA ARG A 105 23.46 12.42 -5.92
C ARG A 105 24.12 11.05 -5.81
N ILE A 106 23.86 10.28 -4.75
CA ILE A 106 24.39 8.92 -4.63
C ILE A 106 23.69 7.96 -5.58
N ALA A 107 22.36 8.04 -5.67
CA ALA A 107 21.57 7.23 -6.59
C ALA A 107 22.02 7.47 -8.05
N ASP A 108 22.21 8.73 -8.44
CA ASP A 108 22.74 9.13 -9.74
C ASP A 108 24.08 8.43 -10.05
N GLN A 109 25.04 8.39 -9.11
CA GLN A 109 26.31 7.71 -9.36
C GLN A 109 26.16 6.21 -9.56
N TYR A 110 25.28 5.53 -8.80
CA TYR A 110 24.97 4.13 -9.04
C TYR A 110 24.31 3.90 -10.41
N LEU A 111 23.35 4.75 -10.79
CA LEU A 111 22.58 4.60 -12.02
C LEU A 111 23.43 4.93 -13.26
N ARG A 112 24.17 6.05 -13.25
CA ARG A 112 25.08 6.45 -14.34
C ARG A 112 26.12 5.37 -14.65
N THR A 113 26.58 4.64 -13.63
CA THR A 113 27.56 3.55 -13.79
C THR A 113 26.93 2.16 -14.01
N ARG A 114 25.62 2.08 -14.26
CA ARG A 114 24.85 0.82 -14.45
C ARG A 114 24.97 -0.16 -13.28
N ARG A 115 25.08 0.37 -12.06
CA ARG A 115 25.21 -0.39 -10.81
C ARG A 115 23.90 -0.40 -10.02
N GLY A 116 22.78 -0.61 -10.71
CA GLY A 116 21.45 -0.65 -10.08
C GLY A 116 21.32 -1.68 -8.96
N GLU A 117 22.05 -2.80 -9.03
CA GLU A 117 22.17 -3.75 -7.91
C GLU A 117 22.73 -3.13 -6.63
N GLY A 118 23.81 -2.35 -6.74
CA GLY A 118 24.41 -1.68 -5.58
C GLY A 118 23.46 -0.70 -4.91
N LEU A 119 22.66 0.04 -5.69
CA LEU A 119 21.64 0.95 -5.18
C LEU A 119 20.49 0.21 -4.49
N ALA A 120 20.06 -0.92 -5.06
CA ALA A 120 19.04 -1.76 -4.44
C ALA A 120 19.54 -2.35 -3.10
N SER A 121 20.77 -2.86 -3.05
CA SER A 121 21.37 -3.33 -1.81
C SER A 121 21.54 -2.20 -0.78
N LEU A 122 21.81 -0.97 -1.23
CA LEU A 122 21.88 0.19 -0.35
C LEU A 122 20.52 0.50 0.29
N ALA A 123 19.45 0.52 -0.50
CA ALA A 123 18.09 0.72 0.00
C ALA A 123 17.66 -0.38 0.99
N GLU A 124 18.00 -1.65 0.72
CA GLU A 124 17.78 -2.76 1.66
C GLU A 124 18.53 -2.52 2.98
N ARG A 125 19.80 -2.10 2.95
CA ARG A 125 20.58 -1.81 4.17
C ARG A 125 20.03 -0.63 4.97
N TRP A 126 19.61 0.43 4.28
CA TRP A 126 18.98 1.59 4.90
C TRP A 126 17.63 1.27 5.54
N SER A 127 17.01 0.14 5.17
CA SER A 127 15.72 -0.32 5.69
C SER A 127 15.85 -1.51 6.65
N SER A 128 17.00 -1.66 7.31
CA SER A 128 17.23 -2.69 8.33
C SER A 128 16.44 -2.43 9.63
N GLU A 129 16.30 -3.44 10.49
CA GLU A 129 15.42 -3.41 11.69
C GLU A 129 15.77 -2.32 12.73
N ALA A 130 16.92 -1.65 12.62
CA ALA A 130 17.33 -0.52 13.45
C ALA A 130 17.43 0.82 12.67
N ALA A 131 16.75 0.92 11.53
CA ALA A 131 16.76 2.13 10.72
C ALA A 131 15.98 3.27 11.38
N SER A 132 16.57 4.46 11.38
CA SER A 132 15.85 5.69 11.74
C SER A 132 14.80 6.02 10.69
N ARG A 133 13.81 6.84 11.05
CA ARG A 133 12.85 7.38 10.08
C ARG A 133 13.52 8.06 8.89
N ALA A 134 14.58 8.83 9.13
CA ALA A 134 15.31 9.52 8.07
C ALA A 134 15.98 8.54 7.09
N ARG A 135 16.52 7.40 7.57
CA ARG A 135 17.05 6.35 6.69
C ARG A 135 15.96 5.68 5.86
N LEU A 136 14.78 5.47 6.41
CA LEU A 136 13.65 4.90 5.67
C LEU A 136 13.18 5.85 4.57
N GLU A 137 13.04 7.13 4.88
CA GLU A 137 12.73 8.18 3.89
C GLU A 137 13.81 8.25 2.81
N ALA A 138 15.09 8.16 3.17
CA ALA A 138 16.19 8.08 2.23
C ALA A 138 16.13 6.81 1.35
N ALA A 139 15.73 5.66 1.89
CA ALA A 139 15.59 4.43 1.10
C ALA A 139 14.44 4.54 0.08
N VAL A 140 13.32 5.16 0.49
CA VAL A 140 12.21 5.49 -0.42
C VAL A 140 12.70 6.44 -1.51
N HIS A 141 13.43 7.50 -1.17
CA HIS A 141 13.94 8.47 -2.14
C HIS A 141 14.91 7.82 -3.14
N ALA A 142 15.87 7.01 -2.66
CA ALA A 142 16.82 6.29 -3.51
C ALA A 142 16.13 5.38 -4.54
N LEU A 143 15.11 4.61 -4.11
CA LEU A 143 14.34 3.76 -5.00
C LEU A 143 13.43 4.57 -5.94
N THR A 144 12.97 5.75 -5.50
CA THR A 144 12.20 6.69 -6.34
C THR A 144 13.07 7.23 -7.47
N CYS A 145 14.31 7.65 -7.19
CA CYS A 145 15.27 8.04 -8.23
C CYS A 145 15.46 6.91 -9.25
N ALA A 146 15.62 5.67 -8.78
CA ALA A 146 15.80 4.52 -9.65
C ALA A 146 14.57 4.18 -10.50
N LEU A 147 13.36 4.38 -9.97
CA LEU A 147 12.10 4.18 -10.70
C LEU A 147 11.87 5.25 -11.77
N ASN A 148 12.31 6.48 -11.51
CA ASN A 148 12.17 7.62 -12.42
C ASN A 148 13.28 7.69 -13.48
N ASP A 149 14.35 6.92 -13.31
CA ASP A 149 15.43 6.85 -14.29
C ASP A 149 14.95 6.18 -15.60
N PRO A 150 15.11 6.83 -16.77
CA PRO A 150 14.64 6.29 -18.04
C PRO A 150 15.31 4.96 -18.45
N ALA A 151 16.57 4.75 -18.06
CA ALA A 151 17.33 3.56 -18.44
C ALA A 151 17.06 2.37 -17.50
N HIS A 152 16.86 2.62 -16.21
CA HIS A 152 16.77 1.59 -15.17
C HIS A 152 15.37 1.39 -14.59
N GLY A 153 14.43 2.31 -14.82
CA GLY A 153 13.10 2.28 -14.20
C GLY A 153 12.32 1.00 -14.47
N ARG A 154 12.46 0.40 -15.67
CA ARG A 154 11.86 -0.92 -15.98
C ARG A 154 12.44 -2.03 -15.11
N GLU A 155 13.76 -2.09 -14.98
CA GLU A 155 14.47 -3.10 -14.19
C GLU A 155 14.08 -2.99 -12.71
N PHE A 156 14.03 -1.76 -12.18
CA PHE A 156 13.62 -1.55 -10.78
C PHE A 156 12.16 -1.91 -10.53
N ARG A 157 11.24 -1.61 -11.47
CA ARG A 157 9.85 -2.08 -11.36
C ARG A 157 9.80 -3.61 -11.26
N GLU A 158 10.55 -4.33 -12.09
CA GLU A 158 10.62 -5.79 -12.04
C GLU A 158 11.22 -6.28 -10.72
N ARG A 159 12.31 -5.67 -10.26
CA ARG A 159 12.94 -6.02 -8.98
C ARG A 159 12.01 -5.83 -7.78
N ILE A 160 11.29 -4.71 -7.73
CA ILE A 160 10.29 -4.45 -6.69
C ILE A 160 9.16 -5.48 -6.73
N TYR A 161 8.73 -5.89 -7.93
CA TYR A 161 7.78 -7.00 -8.05
C TYR A 161 8.34 -8.28 -7.45
N GLN A 162 9.59 -8.64 -7.76
CA GLN A 162 10.23 -9.85 -7.22
C GLN A 162 10.32 -9.81 -5.68
N TRP A 163 10.66 -8.66 -5.11
CA TRP A 163 10.65 -8.46 -3.66
C TRP A 163 9.27 -8.68 -3.06
N CYS A 164 8.23 -8.02 -3.59
CA CYS A 164 6.88 -8.12 -3.06
C CYS A 164 6.30 -9.54 -3.23
N ALA A 165 6.49 -10.14 -4.40
CA ALA A 165 5.85 -11.40 -4.78
C ALA A 165 6.53 -12.63 -4.18
N TYR A 166 7.85 -12.62 -3.97
CA TYR A 166 8.58 -13.84 -3.61
C TYR A 166 9.35 -13.74 -2.28
N ARG A 167 9.86 -12.57 -1.89
CA ARG A 167 10.62 -12.47 -0.63
C ARG A 167 9.72 -12.43 0.60
N ARG A 168 10.15 -13.10 1.68
CA ARG A 168 9.57 -12.92 3.02
C ARG A 168 10.13 -11.64 3.62
N LEU A 169 9.64 -10.51 3.11
CA LEU A 169 9.99 -9.19 3.60
C LEU A 169 9.49 -9.06 5.04
N LYS A 170 10.37 -8.60 5.93
CA LYS A 170 10.06 -8.33 7.34
C LYS A 170 10.45 -6.90 7.68
N GLY A 171 9.78 -6.35 8.68
CA GLY A 171 10.15 -5.06 9.29
C GLY A 171 10.06 -3.89 8.31
N GLU A 172 11.03 -2.99 8.45
CA GLU A 172 10.99 -1.65 7.85
C GLU A 172 11.09 -1.66 6.31
N PHE A 173 11.81 -2.61 5.70
CA PHE A 173 11.88 -2.68 4.24
C PHE A 173 10.53 -2.99 3.57
N ALA A 174 9.66 -3.76 4.24
CA ALA A 174 8.30 -3.95 3.73
C ALA A 174 7.52 -2.62 3.72
N GLN A 175 7.73 -1.76 4.72
CA GLN A 175 7.09 -0.44 4.81
C GLN A 175 7.57 0.49 3.70
N VAL A 176 8.89 0.51 3.42
CA VAL A 176 9.47 1.23 2.27
C VAL A 176 8.80 0.82 0.96
N LEU A 177 8.60 -0.48 0.75
CA LEU A 177 7.95 -0.99 -0.46
C LEU A 177 6.44 -0.68 -0.52
N VAL A 178 5.73 -0.68 0.61
CA VAL A 178 4.34 -0.21 0.68
C VAL A 178 4.25 1.25 0.24
N GLN A 179 5.09 2.12 0.80
CA GLN A 179 5.10 3.55 0.48
C GLN A 179 5.44 3.79 -1.00
N LEU A 180 6.48 3.13 -1.51
CA LEU A 180 6.88 3.23 -2.92
C LEU A 180 5.75 2.79 -3.86
N CYS A 181 5.03 1.74 -3.51
CA CYS A 181 3.89 1.27 -4.31
C CYS A 181 2.70 2.24 -4.25
N ALA A 182 2.41 2.80 -3.07
CA ALA A 182 1.28 3.68 -2.84
C ALA A 182 1.47 5.10 -3.40
N ASP A 183 2.68 5.65 -3.32
CA ASP A 183 2.94 7.06 -3.62
C ASP A 183 3.55 7.24 -5.02
N VAL A 184 4.46 6.34 -5.43
CA VAL A 184 5.23 6.49 -6.69
C VAL A 184 4.66 5.62 -7.81
N LEU A 185 4.45 4.32 -7.55
CA LEU A 185 3.92 3.43 -8.59
C LEU A 185 2.44 3.64 -8.82
N ALA A 186 1.65 4.02 -7.82
CA ALA A 186 0.21 4.21 -8.01
C ALA A 186 -0.10 5.34 -8.99
N SER A 187 0.69 6.42 -8.99
CA SER A 187 0.49 7.59 -9.86
C SER A 187 0.82 7.30 -11.32
N SER A 188 1.89 6.54 -11.57
CA SER A 188 2.41 6.28 -12.92
C SER A 188 1.99 4.92 -13.50
N HIS A 189 1.88 3.89 -12.65
CA HIS A 189 1.63 2.50 -13.01
C HIS A 189 0.63 1.82 -12.04
N PRO A 190 -0.63 2.30 -11.95
CA PRO A 190 -1.59 1.88 -10.93
C PRO A 190 -1.88 0.37 -10.92
N ASP A 191 -1.92 -0.28 -12.08
CA ASP A 191 -2.11 -1.74 -12.16
C ASP A 191 -0.93 -2.52 -11.58
N GLN A 192 0.29 -1.97 -11.72
CA GLN A 192 1.49 -2.57 -11.16
C GLN A 192 1.56 -2.39 -9.65
N ALA A 193 1.18 -1.21 -9.14
CA ALA A 193 1.03 -0.94 -7.73
C ALA A 193 0.03 -1.88 -7.07
N LEU A 194 -1.14 -2.07 -7.70
CA LEU A 194 -2.21 -2.96 -7.20
C LEU A 194 -1.70 -4.37 -6.88
N ILE A 195 -0.97 -4.98 -7.81
CA ILE A 195 -0.48 -6.35 -7.64
C ILE A 195 0.59 -6.46 -6.55
N ARG A 196 1.48 -5.46 -6.45
CA ARG A 196 2.55 -5.45 -5.44
C ARG A 196 1.98 -5.24 -4.04
N LEU A 197 1.07 -4.27 -3.88
CA LEU A 197 0.35 -4.05 -2.62
C LEU A 197 -0.49 -5.27 -2.24
N TYR A 198 -1.14 -5.95 -3.19
CA TYR A 198 -1.82 -7.21 -2.93
C TYR A 198 -0.89 -8.28 -2.34
N TYR A 199 0.31 -8.48 -2.91
CA TYR A 199 1.25 -9.45 -2.38
C TYR A 199 1.80 -9.06 -1.00
N LEU A 200 2.05 -7.77 -0.76
CA LEU A 200 2.48 -7.26 0.54
C LEU A 200 1.37 -7.44 1.60
N ALA A 201 0.14 -7.03 1.29
CA ALA A 201 -1.04 -7.18 2.14
C ALA A 201 -1.30 -8.64 2.52
N ARG A 202 -1.16 -9.57 1.56
CA ARG A 202 -1.35 -11.00 1.81
C ARG A 202 -0.34 -11.60 2.80
N ARG A 203 0.84 -10.98 2.95
CA ARG A 203 1.92 -11.43 3.84
C ARG A 203 2.00 -10.64 5.15
N GLU A 204 1.20 -9.58 5.26
CA GLU A 204 1.13 -8.75 6.44
C GLU A 204 0.55 -9.53 7.62
N ARG A 205 1.11 -9.37 8.82
CA ARG A 205 0.68 -10.08 10.04
C ARG A 205 0.38 -9.11 11.18
N ASP A 206 1.36 -8.29 11.54
CA ASP A 206 1.31 -7.46 12.75
C ASP A 206 0.87 -6.02 12.47
N THR A 207 0.93 -5.59 11.21
CA THR A 207 0.56 -4.24 10.77
C THR A 207 -0.67 -4.30 9.85
N VAL A 208 -1.25 -3.15 9.55
CA VAL A 208 -2.37 -3.01 8.58
C VAL A 208 -2.06 -2.02 7.46
N ARG A 209 -0.78 -1.64 7.30
CA ARG A 209 -0.34 -0.59 6.38
C ARG A 209 -0.46 -1.04 4.92
N ALA A 210 -0.06 -2.27 4.61
CA ALA A 210 -0.14 -2.77 3.23
C ALA A 210 -1.60 -3.02 2.81
N VAL A 211 -2.42 -3.59 3.72
CA VAL A 211 -3.86 -3.72 3.51
C VAL A 211 -4.52 -2.35 3.34
N GLN A 212 -4.20 -1.37 4.19
CA GLN A 212 -4.77 -0.02 4.09
C GLN A 212 -4.39 0.66 2.77
N ALA A 213 -3.11 0.65 2.39
CA ALA A 213 -2.65 1.22 1.12
C ALA A 213 -3.33 0.56 -0.09
N LEU A 214 -3.56 -0.76 -0.05
CA LEU A 214 -4.32 -1.47 -1.07
C LEU A 214 -5.77 -0.99 -1.14
N CYS A 215 -6.44 -0.86 0.03
CA CYS A 215 -7.80 -0.37 0.14
C CYS A 215 -7.93 1.07 -0.39
N ASP A 216 -7.01 1.96 -0.03
CA ASP A 216 -6.98 3.35 -0.48
C ASP A 216 -6.80 3.44 -2.00
N LEU A 217 -5.92 2.60 -2.57
CA LEU A 217 -5.70 2.53 -4.01
C LEU A 217 -6.98 2.13 -4.76
N VAL A 218 -7.69 1.10 -4.29
CA VAL A 218 -8.94 0.66 -4.95
C VAL A 218 -10.14 1.57 -4.63
N ALA A 219 -10.11 2.30 -3.51
CA ALA A 219 -11.09 3.32 -3.18
C ALA A 219 -11.12 4.43 -4.22
N ARG A 220 -9.94 4.84 -4.70
CA ARG A 220 -9.78 5.89 -5.73
C ARG A 220 -10.05 5.40 -7.16
N SER A 221 -10.23 4.10 -7.39
CA SER A 221 -10.40 3.57 -8.75
C SER A 221 -11.29 2.32 -8.83
N ARG A 222 -12.51 2.51 -9.37
CA ARG A 222 -13.45 1.41 -9.66
C ARG A 222 -12.84 0.33 -10.56
N ARG A 223 -12.04 0.72 -11.56
CA ARG A 223 -11.32 -0.21 -12.43
C ARG A 223 -10.38 -1.12 -11.64
N LEU A 224 -9.58 -0.55 -10.73
CA LEU A 224 -8.66 -1.32 -9.89
C LEU A 224 -9.41 -2.21 -8.90
N ARG A 225 -10.52 -1.72 -8.30
CA ARG A 225 -11.39 -2.56 -7.47
C ARG A 225 -11.91 -3.78 -8.24
N ARG A 226 -12.46 -3.58 -9.44
CA ARG A 226 -12.92 -4.68 -10.29
C ARG A 226 -11.80 -5.68 -10.59
N ARG A 227 -10.60 -5.21 -10.91
CA ARG A 227 -9.43 -6.07 -11.16
C ARG A 227 -9.02 -6.87 -9.92
N LEU A 228 -9.05 -6.26 -8.73
CA LEU A 228 -8.75 -6.95 -7.48
C LEU A 228 -9.80 -8.04 -7.19
N LEU A 229 -11.09 -7.72 -7.34
CA LEU A 229 -12.17 -8.69 -7.13
C LEU A 229 -12.08 -9.88 -8.09
N ASP A 230 -11.87 -9.63 -9.39
CA ASP A 230 -11.68 -10.70 -10.38
C ASP A 230 -10.45 -11.57 -10.06
N ARG A 231 -9.35 -10.95 -9.60
CA ARG A 231 -8.14 -11.67 -9.18
C ARG A 231 -8.40 -12.57 -7.97
N LEU A 232 -9.06 -12.04 -6.94
CA LEU A 232 -9.40 -12.78 -5.73
C LEU A 232 -10.30 -13.98 -6.08
N ALA A 233 -11.29 -13.77 -6.94
CA ALA A 233 -12.22 -14.82 -7.36
C ALA A 233 -11.57 -15.93 -8.21
N ARG A 234 -10.50 -15.63 -8.96
CA ARG A 234 -9.75 -16.63 -9.75
C ARG A 234 -8.70 -17.39 -8.97
N SER A 235 -8.32 -16.88 -7.80
CA SER A 235 -7.25 -17.47 -6.99
C SER A 235 -7.81 -18.51 -6.03
N ASN A 236 -7.02 -19.52 -5.66
CA ASN A 236 -7.34 -20.34 -4.50
C ASN A 236 -7.22 -19.47 -3.23
N LEU A 237 -8.36 -18.90 -2.80
CA LEU A 237 -8.44 -17.95 -1.70
C LEU A 237 -7.81 -18.54 -0.44
N SER A 238 -6.68 -17.98 0.00
CA SER A 238 -6.10 -18.28 1.31
C SER A 238 -6.80 -17.42 2.39
N PRO A 239 -6.70 -17.74 3.69
CA PRO A 239 -7.33 -16.93 4.73
C PRO A 239 -6.97 -15.43 4.67
N PRO A 240 -5.71 -15.02 4.37
CA PRO A 240 -5.40 -13.60 4.16
C PRO A 240 -6.15 -12.97 2.96
N ASP A 241 -6.40 -13.74 1.90
CA ASP A 241 -7.17 -13.24 0.74
C ASP A 241 -8.62 -12.96 1.11
N LEU A 242 -9.20 -13.78 2.00
CA LEU A 242 -10.55 -13.57 2.52
C LEU A 242 -10.62 -12.30 3.40
N GLY A 243 -9.59 -12.07 4.23
CA GLY A 243 -9.46 -10.84 5.01
C GLY A 243 -9.34 -9.59 4.12
N ILE A 244 -8.54 -9.66 3.05
CA ILE A 244 -8.46 -8.58 2.04
C ILE A 244 -9.82 -8.38 1.37
N PHE A 245 -10.48 -9.46 0.94
CA PHE A 245 -11.80 -9.39 0.31
C PHE A 245 -12.81 -8.64 1.18
N LEU A 246 -12.94 -9.03 2.46
CA LEU A 246 -13.88 -8.42 3.40
C LEU A 246 -13.66 -6.92 3.59
N ARG A 247 -12.40 -6.44 3.45
CA ARG A 247 -12.06 -5.01 3.52
C ARG A 247 -12.41 -4.26 2.24
N VAL A 248 -12.27 -4.87 1.07
CA VAL A 248 -12.49 -4.20 -0.23
C VAL A 248 -13.91 -4.34 -0.76
N CYS A 249 -14.71 -5.25 -0.19
CA CYS A 249 -16.11 -5.47 -0.56
C CYS A 249 -17.09 -4.55 0.18
N ASP A 250 -16.65 -3.35 0.58
CA ASP A 250 -17.54 -2.36 1.19
C ASP A 250 -18.69 -2.01 0.22
N PRO A 251 -19.97 -2.00 0.68
CA PRO A 251 -21.10 -1.81 -0.21
C PRO A 251 -21.14 -0.42 -0.84
N VAL A 252 -20.74 0.64 -0.12
CA VAL A 252 -20.83 2.03 -0.60
C VAL A 252 -20.14 2.22 -1.96
N PRO A 253 -18.86 1.87 -2.13
CA PRO A 253 -18.19 2.10 -3.41
C PRO A 253 -18.46 0.99 -4.45
N LEU A 254 -19.27 -0.03 -4.11
CA LEU A 254 -19.79 -1.03 -5.06
C LEU A 254 -21.10 -0.57 -5.71
N THR A 255 -21.92 0.17 -4.98
CA THR A 255 -23.25 0.65 -5.39
C THR A 255 -23.26 2.11 -5.84
N ASP A 256 -22.20 2.84 -5.55
CA ASP A 256 -22.00 4.19 -6.03
C ASP A 256 -21.96 4.28 -7.58
N ALA A 257 -22.72 5.24 -8.12
CA ALA A 257 -22.85 5.53 -9.55
C ALA A 257 -22.22 6.87 -9.99
N PHE A 258 -21.55 7.63 -9.10
CA PHE A 258 -21.08 9.03 -9.23
C PHE A 258 -20.53 9.58 -10.58
N ASP A 259 -20.26 8.78 -11.62
CA ASP A 259 -19.75 9.31 -12.91
C ASP A 259 -20.02 8.43 -14.16
N ILE A 260 -20.73 7.30 -14.04
CA ILE A 260 -21.03 6.37 -15.15
C ILE A 260 -22.47 5.87 -14.99
N THR A 261 -23.13 5.52 -16.09
CA THR A 261 -24.51 5.00 -16.13
C THR A 261 -24.79 3.77 -15.25
N CYS A 262 -23.78 3.04 -14.75
CA CYS A 262 -23.96 1.83 -13.94
C CYS A 262 -22.99 1.72 -12.76
N ALA A 263 -23.50 1.19 -11.64
CA ALA A 263 -22.72 0.85 -10.45
C ALA A 263 -21.86 -0.41 -10.66
N LEU A 264 -20.84 -0.62 -9.82
CA LEU A 264 -19.92 -1.76 -9.97
C LEU A 264 -20.65 -3.09 -9.78
N VAL A 265 -21.58 -3.15 -8.81
CA VAL A 265 -22.38 -4.34 -8.49
C VAL A 265 -23.32 -4.76 -9.62
N GLU A 266 -23.69 -3.85 -10.52
CA GLU A 266 -24.58 -4.16 -11.66
C GLU A 266 -23.86 -4.95 -12.77
N ALA A 267 -22.52 -4.94 -12.78
CA ALA A 267 -21.75 -5.70 -13.76
C ALA A 267 -21.73 -7.20 -13.43
N ASN A 268 -22.24 -8.03 -14.34
CA ASN A 268 -22.27 -9.51 -14.20
C ASN A 268 -20.92 -10.15 -13.83
N GLY A 269 -19.80 -9.63 -14.35
CA GLY A 269 -18.47 -10.12 -14.00
C GLY A 269 -18.09 -9.85 -12.53
N VAL A 270 -18.54 -8.71 -12.00
CA VAL A 270 -18.32 -8.31 -10.61
C VAL A 270 -19.20 -9.14 -9.68
N GLN A 271 -20.49 -9.30 -10.00
CA GLN A 271 -21.38 -10.17 -9.21
C GLN A 271 -20.82 -11.58 -9.09
N ARG A 272 -20.38 -12.19 -10.20
CA ARG A 272 -19.74 -13.52 -10.17
C ARG A 272 -18.52 -13.54 -9.25
N SER A 273 -17.68 -12.50 -9.28
CA SER A 273 -16.49 -12.41 -8.44
C SER A 273 -16.88 -12.26 -6.96
N LEU A 274 -17.83 -11.38 -6.64
CA LEU A 274 -18.36 -11.18 -5.29
C LEU A 274 -18.98 -12.47 -4.74
N THR A 275 -19.84 -13.15 -5.52
CA THR A 275 -20.46 -14.42 -5.10
C THR A 275 -19.42 -15.50 -4.84
N THR A 276 -18.38 -15.62 -5.67
CA THR A 276 -17.30 -16.60 -5.46
C THR A 276 -16.52 -16.31 -4.18
N CYS A 277 -16.17 -15.05 -3.93
CA CYS A 277 -15.43 -14.66 -2.72
C CYS A 277 -16.29 -14.79 -1.45
N TRP A 278 -17.56 -14.33 -1.48
CA TRP A 278 -18.48 -14.51 -0.36
C TRP A 278 -18.75 -15.99 -0.06
N HIS A 279 -18.88 -16.83 -1.08
CA HIS A 279 -19.00 -18.27 -0.89
C HIS A 279 -17.81 -18.82 -0.10
N ALA A 280 -16.58 -18.43 -0.47
CA ALA A 280 -15.38 -18.87 0.24
C ALA A 280 -15.31 -18.34 1.67
N VAL A 281 -15.75 -17.09 1.92
CA VAL A 281 -15.88 -16.53 3.28
C VAL A 281 -16.86 -17.35 4.11
N LEU A 282 -18.10 -17.53 3.63
CA LEU A 282 -19.16 -18.23 4.36
C LEU A 282 -18.82 -19.71 4.62
N ALA A 283 -18.13 -20.34 3.68
CA ALA A 283 -17.72 -21.74 3.79
C ALA A 283 -16.56 -21.95 4.78
N ARG A 284 -15.64 -20.98 4.94
CA ARG A 284 -14.34 -21.21 5.59
C ARG A 284 -14.05 -20.33 6.80
N MET A 285 -14.71 -19.18 6.93
CA MET A 285 -14.48 -18.26 8.05
C MET A 285 -15.53 -18.44 9.15
N PRO A 286 -15.15 -18.24 10.43
CA PRO A 286 -16.10 -18.17 11.53
C PRO A 286 -17.12 -17.04 11.36
N ARG A 287 -18.34 -17.22 11.87
CA ARG A 287 -19.42 -16.20 11.83
C ARG A 287 -18.96 -14.86 12.38
N THR A 288 -18.23 -14.87 13.49
CA THR A 288 -17.75 -13.66 14.16
C THR A 288 -16.84 -12.79 13.29
N GLU A 289 -16.16 -13.36 12.29
CA GLU A 289 -15.26 -12.62 11.41
C GLU A 289 -16.00 -11.99 10.22
N TRP A 290 -16.96 -12.70 9.62
CA TRP A 290 -17.67 -12.20 8.44
C TRP A 290 -18.96 -11.45 8.74
N GLN A 291 -19.57 -11.68 9.91
CA GLN A 291 -20.84 -11.07 10.31
C GLN A 291 -20.83 -9.54 10.22
N PRO A 292 -19.85 -8.80 10.78
CA PRO A 292 -19.86 -7.33 10.71
C PRO A 292 -19.86 -6.79 9.28
N HIS A 293 -19.28 -7.53 8.33
CA HIS A 293 -19.26 -7.15 6.92
C HIS A 293 -20.61 -7.43 6.23
N ALA A 294 -21.26 -8.55 6.56
CA ALA A 294 -22.60 -8.86 6.08
C ALA A 294 -23.64 -7.88 6.64
N GLU A 295 -23.54 -7.52 7.92
CA GLU A 295 -24.40 -6.50 8.55
C GLU A 295 -24.28 -5.15 7.84
N ARG A 296 -23.06 -4.75 7.47
CA ARG A 296 -22.86 -3.51 6.69
C ARG A 296 -23.57 -3.56 5.34
N TRP A 297 -23.58 -4.70 4.66
CA TRP A 297 -24.33 -4.88 3.41
C TRP A 297 -25.84 -4.77 3.63
N LEU A 298 -26.33 -5.32 4.74
CA LEU A 298 -27.74 -5.28 5.12
C LEU A 298 -28.19 -3.87 5.52
N HIS A 299 -27.39 -3.16 6.33
CA HIS A 299 -27.62 -1.76 6.67
C HIS A 299 -27.65 -0.89 5.42
N TRP A 300 -26.68 -1.07 4.52
CA TRP A 300 -26.66 -0.34 3.26
C TRP A 300 -27.94 -0.63 2.44
N ALA A 301 -28.33 -1.90 2.31
CA ALA A 301 -29.52 -2.28 1.55
C ALA A 301 -30.82 -1.71 2.13
N ALA A 302 -30.87 -1.48 3.46
CA ALA A 302 -31.99 -0.83 4.12
C ALA A 302 -32.03 0.70 3.90
N ASP A 303 -30.87 1.33 3.72
CA ASP A 303 -30.76 2.78 3.49
C ASP A 303 -31.03 3.16 2.02
N ASP A 304 -30.59 2.35 1.05
CA ASP A 304 -30.85 2.54 -0.38
C ASP A 304 -31.74 1.40 -0.92
N THR A 305 -33.06 1.59 -0.78
CA THR A 305 -34.13 0.62 -1.10
C THR A 305 -34.36 0.39 -2.61
N GLY A 306 -33.36 0.69 -3.44
CA GLY A 306 -33.40 0.46 -4.88
C GLY A 306 -32.92 -0.94 -5.30
N HIS A 307 -32.92 -1.16 -6.62
CA HIS A 307 -32.41 -2.38 -7.27
C HIS A 307 -31.02 -2.83 -6.77
N ARG A 308 -30.17 -1.88 -6.36
CA ARG A 308 -28.79 -2.14 -5.91
C ARG A 308 -28.76 -2.86 -4.55
N GLY A 309 -29.67 -2.53 -3.63
CA GLY A 309 -29.81 -3.23 -2.36
C GLY A 309 -30.18 -4.70 -2.59
N GLU A 310 -31.11 -4.95 -3.51
CA GLU A 310 -31.50 -6.31 -3.89
C GLU A 310 -30.33 -7.12 -4.49
N LEU A 311 -29.50 -6.50 -5.33
CA LEU A 311 -28.33 -7.15 -5.90
C LEU A 311 -27.31 -7.58 -4.84
N LEU A 312 -27.14 -6.80 -3.77
CA LEU A 312 -26.28 -7.18 -2.64
C LEU A 312 -26.84 -8.41 -1.91
N LEU A 313 -28.15 -8.46 -1.67
CA LEU A 313 -28.82 -9.63 -1.08
C LEU A 313 -28.70 -10.87 -2.00
N ASP A 314 -28.91 -10.70 -3.30
CA ASP A 314 -28.77 -11.78 -4.28
C ASP A 314 -27.36 -12.36 -4.29
N VAL A 315 -26.33 -11.53 -4.17
CA VAL A 315 -24.94 -11.99 -4.08
C VAL A 315 -24.72 -12.85 -2.83
N LEU A 316 -25.23 -12.44 -1.66
CA LEU A 316 -25.11 -13.20 -0.41
C LEU A 316 -25.87 -14.52 -0.48
N VAL A 317 -27.11 -14.51 -0.99
CA VAL A 317 -27.96 -15.70 -1.12
C VAL A 317 -27.34 -16.70 -2.09
N ARG A 318 -26.91 -16.26 -3.28
CA ARG A 318 -26.22 -17.11 -4.26
C ARG A 318 -24.89 -17.66 -3.74
N ALA A 319 -24.20 -16.91 -2.88
CA ALA A 319 -22.97 -17.37 -2.25
C ALA A 319 -23.24 -18.48 -1.22
N ALA A 320 -24.26 -18.30 -0.38
CA ALA A 320 -24.69 -19.28 0.61
C ALA A 320 -25.29 -20.55 -0.01
N GLU A 321 -25.98 -20.41 -1.14
CA GLU A 321 -26.53 -21.54 -1.90
C GLU A 321 -25.44 -22.53 -2.33
N ARG A 322 -24.23 -22.03 -2.64
CA ARG A 322 -23.07 -22.84 -3.04
C ARG A 322 -22.39 -23.58 -1.87
N CYS A 323 -22.84 -23.39 -0.63
CA CYS A 323 -22.23 -24.01 0.55
C CYS A 323 -22.67 -25.46 0.82
N ASP A 324 -23.06 -26.23 -0.21
CA ASP A 324 -23.43 -27.65 -0.20
C ASP A 324 -24.07 -28.12 1.14
N ASN A 325 -23.39 -29.02 1.87
CA ASN A 325 -23.86 -29.64 3.11
C ASN A 325 -24.08 -28.65 4.27
N ARG A 326 -23.53 -27.44 4.19
CA ARG A 326 -23.66 -26.38 5.19
C ARG A 326 -24.67 -25.31 4.80
N ARG A 327 -25.30 -25.41 3.62
CA ARG A 327 -26.24 -24.43 3.07
C ARG A 327 -27.30 -23.99 4.09
N GLY A 328 -27.97 -24.94 4.76
CA GLY A 328 -29.00 -24.62 5.77
C GLY A 328 -28.46 -23.83 6.96
N ALA A 329 -27.29 -24.21 7.48
CA ALA A 329 -26.65 -23.52 8.60
C ALA A 329 -26.17 -22.12 8.19
N VAL A 330 -25.66 -21.94 6.98
CA VAL A 330 -25.23 -20.63 6.45
C VAL A 330 -26.43 -19.71 6.25
N PHE A 331 -27.54 -20.21 5.68
CA PHE A 331 -28.78 -19.41 5.56
C PHE A 331 -29.33 -19.01 6.93
N ALA A 332 -29.37 -19.92 7.90
CA ALA A 332 -29.79 -19.59 9.26
C ALA A 332 -28.88 -18.52 9.90
N ALA A 333 -27.56 -18.60 9.68
CA ALA A 333 -26.60 -17.63 10.18
C ALA A 333 -26.76 -16.25 9.50
N LEU A 334 -27.00 -16.20 8.18
CA LEU A 334 -27.28 -14.96 7.45
C LEU A 334 -28.57 -14.31 7.94
N TYR A 335 -29.63 -15.08 8.11
CA TYR A 335 -30.90 -14.58 8.65
C TYR A 335 -30.74 -14.07 10.09
N ALA A 336 -30.03 -14.81 10.94
CA ALA A 336 -29.72 -14.36 12.30
C ALA A 336 -28.93 -13.03 12.30
N SER A 337 -27.95 -12.88 11.41
CA SER A 337 -27.22 -11.62 11.24
C SER A 337 -28.10 -10.48 10.72
N ALA A 338 -29.09 -10.74 9.87
CA ALA A 338 -30.08 -9.73 9.47
C ALA A 338 -30.97 -9.27 10.64
N ARG A 339 -31.48 -10.22 11.44
CA ARG A 339 -32.24 -9.91 12.67
C ARG A 339 -31.42 -9.15 13.71
N GLU A 340 -30.11 -9.39 13.77
CA GLU A 340 -29.19 -8.65 14.63
C GLU A 340 -28.94 -7.23 14.07
N ALA A 341 -28.71 -7.10 12.76
CA ALA A 341 -28.52 -5.83 12.07
C ALA A 341 -29.73 -4.89 12.21
N GLU A 342 -30.96 -5.41 12.21
CA GLU A 342 -32.19 -4.62 12.44
C GLU A 342 -32.13 -3.79 13.72
N ARG A 343 -31.51 -4.32 14.78
CA ARG A 343 -31.44 -3.65 16.09
C ARG A 343 -30.46 -2.48 16.09
N THR A 344 -29.52 -2.47 15.16
CA THR A 344 -28.42 -1.50 15.09
C THR A 344 -28.50 -0.60 13.86
N ALA A 345 -29.56 -0.71 13.08
CA ALA A 345 -29.69 -0.02 11.80
C ALA A 345 -29.92 1.50 11.94
N PRO A 346 -29.19 2.33 11.19
CA PRO A 346 -29.29 3.79 11.27
C PRO A 346 -30.58 4.37 10.64
N GLY A 347 -31.16 3.71 9.63
CA GLY A 347 -32.36 4.16 8.88
C GLY A 347 -33.72 3.87 9.53
N GLY A 348 -33.74 3.36 10.76
CA GLY A 348 -34.96 3.02 11.52
C GLY A 348 -35.41 1.56 11.36
N PRO A 349 -36.14 1.02 12.35
CA PRO A 349 -36.40 -0.43 12.46
C PRO A 349 -37.32 -0.98 11.36
N ALA A 350 -38.22 -0.15 10.81
CA ALA A 350 -39.20 -0.59 9.80
C ALA A 350 -38.54 -1.01 8.47
N ARG A 351 -37.63 -0.20 7.93
CA ARG A 351 -36.92 -0.50 6.66
C ARG A 351 -36.01 -1.71 6.79
N SER A 352 -35.38 -1.86 7.95
CA SER A 352 -34.51 -3.01 8.20
C SER A 352 -35.32 -4.30 8.30
N ALA A 353 -36.53 -4.25 8.86
CA ALA A 353 -37.45 -5.39 8.87
C ALA A 353 -37.90 -5.80 7.46
N GLU A 354 -38.18 -4.83 6.58
CA GLU A 354 -38.48 -5.09 5.16
C GLU A 354 -37.33 -5.82 4.44
N ILE A 355 -36.09 -5.38 4.65
CA ILE A 355 -34.90 -6.05 4.09
C ILE A 355 -34.70 -7.45 4.63
N THR A 356 -34.93 -7.67 5.93
CA THR A 356 -34.84 -9.01 6.50
C THR A 356 -35.92 -9.94 5.96
N GLU A 357 -37.15 -9.45 5.78
CA GLU A 357 -38.23 -10.23 5.16
C GLU A 357 -37.90 -10.55 3.69
N LEU A 358 -37.38 -9.58 2.94
CA LEU A 358 -36.90 -9.80 1.57
C LEU A 358 -35.77 -10.83 1.51
N LEU A 359 -34.83 -10.79 2.46
CA LEU A 359 -33.78 -11.79 2.59
C LEU A 359 -34.38 -13.17 2.88
N LEU A 360 -35.34 -13.28 3.80
CA LEU A 360 -36.04 -14.54 4.11
C LEU A 360 -36.76 -15.11 2.90
N GLN A 361 -37.43 -14.26 2.12
CA GLN A 361 -38.07 -14.66 0.86
C GLN A 361 -37.04 -15.22 -0.12
N LYS A 362 -35.92 -14.52 -0.34
CA LYS A 362 -34.85 -14.97 -1.25
C LYS A 362 -34.20 -16.29 -0.77
N ILE A 363 -34.00 -16.45 0.54
CA ILE A 363 -33.51 -17.70 1.15
C ILE A 363 -34.52 -18.83 0.91
N SER A 364 -35.81 -18.59 1.14
CA SER A 364 -36.86 -19.60 0.96
C SER A 364 -36.93 -20.08 -0.48
N VAL A 365 -36.84 -19.16 -1.46
CA VAL A 365 -36.75 -19.50 -2.88
C VAL A 365 -35.51 -20.33 -3.17
N ALA A 366 -34.32 -19.95 -2.67
CA ALA A 366 -33.07 -20.70 -2.86
C ALA A 366 -33.07 -22.08 -2.18
N GLN A 367 -33.89 -22.28 -1.15
CA GLN A 367 -34.12 -23.58 -0.52
C GLN A 367 -35.14 -24.45 -1.26
N GLY A 368 -35.83 -23.92 -2.28
CA GLY A 368 -36.88 -24.61 -3.03
C GLY A 368 -38.25 -24.58 -2.35
N LEU A 369 -38.49 -23.62 -1.45
CA LEU A 369 -39.71 -23.52 -0.65
C LEU A 369 -40.76 -22.55 -1.24
N GLY A 370 -40.57 -22.02 -2.46
CA GLY A 370 -41.56 -21.18 -3.17
C GLY A 370 -41.99 -21.80 -4.51
N HIS A 371 -43.27 -21.88 -4.91
CA HIS A 371 -44.48 -21.13 -4.52
C HIS A 371 -45.53 -21.97 -3.75
N ALA A 372 -46.07 -21.45 -2.65
CA ALA A 372 -47.40 -21.84 -2.17
C ALA A 372 -48.41 -20.78 -2.62
N THR A 373 -49.20 -21.11 -3.65
CA THR A 373 -50.41 -20.37 -4.02
C THR A 373 -51.33 -20.29 -2.79
N PRO A 374 -51.89 -19.13 -2.43
CA PRO A 374 -52.87 -19.07 -1.36
C PRO A 374 -54.09 -19.93 -1.75
N PRO A 375 -54.65 -20.74 -0.84
CA PRO A 375 -55.83 -21.53 -1.14
C PRO A 375 -57.01 -20.62 -1.53
N PRO A 376 -57.84 -21.02 -2.51
CA PRO A 376 -59.00 -20.22 -2.91
C PRO A 376 -59.93 -20.04 -1.70
N ALA A 377 -60.37 -18.80 -1.49
CA ALA A 377 -61.31 -18.45 -0.43
C ALA A 377 -62.59 -19.32 -0.56
N PRO A 378 -63.13 -19.86 0.55
CA PRO A 378 -64.36 -20.65 0.50
C PRO A 378 -65.52 -19.78 0.02
N ALA A 379 -66.26 -20.30 -0.97
CA ALA A 379 -67.49 -19.71 -1.47
C ALA A 379 -68.47 -19.50 -0.31
N LYS A 380 -68.98 -18.27 -0.19
CA LYS A 380 -70.10 -17.95 0.70
C LYS A 380 -71.32 -18.79 0.29
N GLY A 381 -71.59 -19.85 1.06
CA GLY A 381 -72.86 -20.55 1.01
C GLY A 381 -73.97 -19.64 1.52
N ALA A 382 -75.00 -19.47 0.69
CA ALA A 382 -76.24 -18.79 1.03
C ALA A 382 -76.99 -19.59 2.12
N GLN A 383 -77.47 -18.87 3.14
CA GLN A 383 -78.49 -19.35 4.06
C GLN A 383 -79.86 -19.38 3.35
N PRO A 384 -80.73 -20.35 3.65
CA PRO A 384 -82.18 -20.15 3.55
C PRO A 384 -82.72 -19.31 4.71
#